data_AF-A0A5E6QWL8-F1
#
_entry.id   AF-A0A5E6QWL8-F1
#
_cell.length_a   1.000
_cell.length_b   1.000
_cell.length_c   1.000
_cell.angle_alpha   90.00
_cell.angle_beta   90.00
_cell.angle_gamma   90.00
#
_symmetry.space_group_name_H-M   'P 1'
#
loop_
_entity.id
_entity.type
_entity.pdbx_description
1 polymer ?
#
loop_
_entity_poly.entity_id
_entity_poly.type
_entity_poly.pdbx_seq_one_letter_code
_entity_poly.pdbx_strand_id
1 'polypeptide(L)'
;MRRDLNKVRHLLTLIEACPDHMGIHRERLADKWIESGTTANPLGWDEYSYLLDRSLEAGLISIRTGSVLLTWEGHDWLDRNRTMNF
;
A
#
# COMPACT_ATOMS: atom_id res chain seq x y z
N MET A 1 -13.57 -7.63 4.66
CA MET A 1 -13.15 -8.32 3.43
C MET A 1 -13.12 -7.42 2.19
N ARG A 2 -14.24 -7.03 1.53
CA ARG A 2 -14.18 -6.17 0.31
C ARG A 2 -13.54 -4.78 0.56
N ARG A 3 -13.81 -4.17 1.71
CA ARG A 3 -13.23 -2.87 2.13
C ARG A 3 -11.71 -2.94 2.30
N ASP A 4 -11.19 -4.04 2.81
CA ASP A 4 -9.75 -4.21 3.08
C ASP A 4 -8.98 -4.41 1.77
N LEU A 5 -9.56 -5.11 0.79
CA LEU A 5 -8.97 -5.27 -0.54
C LEU A 5 -8.80 -3.94 -1.29
N ASN A 6 -9.79 -3.04 -1.18
CA ASN A 6 -9.67 -1.70 -1.77
C ASN A 6 -8.56 -0.88 -1.10
N LYS A 7 -8.41 -1.01 0.22
CA LYS A 7 -7.32 -0.35 0.98
C LYS A 7 -5.96 -0.93 0.60
N VAL A 8 -5.82 -2.26 0.51
CA VAL A 8 -4.59 -2.90 0.05
C VAL A 8 -4.25 -2.45 -1.37
N ARG A 9 -5.21 -2.49 -2.30
CA ARG A 9 -4.99 -2.01 -3.68
C ARG A 9 -4.53 -0.56 -3.73
N HIS A 10 -5.17 0.29 -2.94
CA HIS A 10 -4.78 1.70 -2.82
C HIS A 10 -3.35 1.86 -2.30
N LEU A 11 -3.00 1.13 -1.22
CA LEU A 11 -1.65 1.12 -0.64
C LEU A 11 -0.60 0.76 -1.68
N LEU A 12 -0.80 -0.36 -2.38
CA LEU A 12 0.14 -0.84 -3.39
C LEU A 12 0.25 0.12 -4.57
N THR A 13 -0.85 0.76 -4.97
CA THR A 13 -0.84 1.80 -6.02
C THR A 13 0.00 3.00 -5.61
N LEU A 14 -0.08 3.44 -4.34
CA LEU A 14 0.73 4.55 -3.83
C LEU A 14 2.22 4.20 -3.80
N ILE A 15 2.56 2.97 -3.43
CA ILE A 15 3.95 2.49 -3.42
C ILE A 15 4.48 2.42 -4.86
N GLU A 16 3.70 1.89 -5.82
CA GLU A 16 4.10 1.81 -7.23
C GLU A 16 4.30 3.21 -7.85
N ALA A 17 3.44 4.16 -7.50
CA ALA A 17 3.53 5.54 -7.98
C ALA A 17 4.76 6.31 -7.46
N CYS A 18 5.54 5.71 -6.55
CA CYS A 18 6.76 6.29 -6.00
C CYS A 18 7.97 5.43 -6.40
N PRO A 19 8.43 5.53 -7.67
CA PRO A 19 9.55 4.76 -8.18
C PRO A 19 10.87 5.32 -7.64
N ASP A 20 11.14 5.07 -6.36
CA ASP A 20 12.45 5.24 -5.77
C ASP A 20 13.11 3.86 -5.67
N HIS A 21 14.37 3.75 -6.12
CA HIS A 21 15.19 2.54 -5.98
C HIS A 21 15.31 2.03 -4.53
N MET A 22 15.14 2.93 -3.56
CA MET A 22 15.13 2.58 -2.13
C MET A 22 13.71 2.33 -1.61
N GLY A 23 12.67 2.55 -2.40
CA GLY A 23 11.26 2.53 -1.99
C GLY A 23 10.82 3.82 -1.29
N ILE A 24 9.59 3.82 -0.79
CA ILE A 24 9.01 4.97 -0.11
C ILE A 24 9.11 4.82 1.41
N HIS A 25 9.62 5.84 2.10
CA HIS A 25 9.62 5.86 3.57
C HIS A 25 8.19 5.79 4.12
N ARG A 26 8.00 5.04 5.20
CA ARG A 26 6.68 4.81 5.81
C ARG A 26 5.92 6.10 6.13
N GLU A 27 6.61 7.13 6.61
CA GLU A 27 6.05 8.45 6.93
C GLU A 27 5.55 9.15 5.67
N ARG A 28 6.39 9.24 4.62
CA ARG A 28 5.97 9.78 3.32
C ARG A 28 4.83 9.01 2.68
N LEU A 29 4.77 7.69 2.87
CA LEU A 29 3.68 6.88 2.36
C LEU A 29 2.37 7.17 3.11
N ALA A 30 2.43 7.45 4.40
CA ALA A 30 1.28 7.89 5.18
C ALA A 30 0.78 9.28 4.73
N ASP A 31 1.70 10.22 4.46
CA ASP A 31 1.36 11.53 3.92
C ASP A 31 0.65 11.41 2.57
N LYS A 32 1.21 10.60 1.65
CA LYS A 32 0.59 10.33 0.34
C LYS A 32 -0.77 9.65 0.46
N TRP A 33 -0.95 8.77 1.45
CA TRP A 33 -2.24 8.18 1.73
C TRP A 33 -3.27 9.26 2.11
N ILE A 34 -2.90 10.18 3.00
CA ILE A 34 -3.79 11.29 3.41
C ILE A 34 -4.10 12.19 2.21
N GLU A 35 -3.08 12.58 1.43
CA GLU A 35 -3.21 13.44 0.25
C GLU A 35 -4.10 12.82 -0.84
N SER A 36 -4.10 11.49 -0.98
CA SER A 36 -4.89 10.80 -2.00
C SER A 36 -6.42 10.90 -1.81
N GLY A 37 -6.89 11.48 -0.70
CA GLY A 37 -8.29 11.81 -0.47
C GLY A 37 -9.26 10.62 -0.48
N THR A 38 -8.73 9.38 -0.47
CA THR A 38 -9.51 8.18 -0.84
C THR A 38 -10.37 7.64 0.30
N THR A 39 -10.43 8.32 1.44
CA THR A 39 -11.33 7.94 2.53
C THR A 39 -11.87 9.17 3.22
N ALA A 40 -13.20 9.27 3.28
CA ALA A 40 -13.94 10.15 4.20
C ALA A 40 -13.59 9.92 5.70
N ASN A 41 -12.67 9.00 5.99
CA ASN A 41 -12.06 8.76 7.28
C ASN A 41 -10.61 8.25 7.04
N PRO A 42 -9.58 9.11 7.08
CA PRO A 42 -8.19 8.65 6.98
C PRO A 42 -7.93 7.56 8.02
N LEU A 43 -7.24 6.49 7.62
CA LEU A 43 -6.89 5.41 8.55
C LEU A 43 -6.12 6.00 9.73
N GLY A 44 -6.49 5.62 10.95
CA GLY A 44 -5.64 5.90 12.10
C GLY A 44 -4.27 5.24 11.92
N TRP A 45 -3.25 5.74 12.61
CA TRP A 45 -1.89 5.20 12.51
C TRP A 45 -1.84 3.67 12.76
N ASP A 46 -2.64 3.17 13.70
CA ASP A 46 -2.73 1.74 14.02
C ASP A 46 -3.32 0.92 12.86
N GLU A 47 -4.33 1.47 12.17
CA GLU A 47 -4.98 0.79 11.05
C GLU A 47 -4.11 0.81 9.79
N TYR A 48 -3.38 1.91 9.56
CA TYR A 48 -2.34 1.98 8.53
C TYR A 48 -1.20 0.99 8.80
N SER A 49 -0.76 0.91 10.05
CA SER A 49 0.27 -0.03 10.50
C SER A 49 -0.18 -1.47 10.29
N TYR A 50 -1.40 -1.79 10.70
CA TYR A 50 -2.01 -3.10 10.48
C TYR A 50 -2.07 -3.47 9.00
N LEU A 51 -2.45 -2.53 8.13
CA LEU A 51 -2.52 -2.76 6.68
C LEU A 51 -1.15 -3.07 6.08
N LEU A 52 -0.10 -2.36 6.52
CA LEU A 52 1.28 -2.63 6.11
C LEU A 52 1.72 -4.02 6.57
N ASP A 53 1.51 -4.36 7.83
CA ASP A 53 1.90 -5.67 8.38
C ASP A 53 1.21 -6.81 7.64
N ARG A 54 -0.09 -6.69 7.35
CA ARG A 54 -0.82 -7.69 6.56
C ARG A 54 -0.33 -7.79 5.12
N SER A 55 0.06 -6.68 4.51
CA SER A 55 0.62 -6.66 3.15
C SER A 55 2.02 -7.28 3.11
N LEU A 56 2.80 -7.10 4.17
CA LEU A 56 4.11 -7.70 4.36
C LEU A 56 4.00 -9.21 4.59
N GLU A 57 3.11 -9.64 5.50
CA GLU A 57 2.84 -11.07 5.76
C GLU A 57 2.32 -11.80 4.51
N ALA A 58 1.58 -11.10 3.65
CA ALA A 58 1.09 -11.64 2.39
C ALA A 58 2.15 -11.65 1.26
N GLY A 59 3.38 -11.18 1.53
CA GLY A 59 4.47 -11.14 0.56
C GLY A 59 4.35 -10.05 -0.51
N LEU A 60 3.37 -9.15 -0.42
CA LEU A 60 3.09 -8.12 -1.43
C LEU A 60 4.06 -6.94 -1.37
N ILE A 61 4.60 -6.68 -0.18
CA ILE A 61 5.58 -5.61 0.06
C ILE A 61 6.79 -6.12 0.81
N SER A 62 7.89 -5.39 0.71
CA SER A 62 9.10 -5.58 1.52
C SER A 62 9.42 -4.28 2.24
N ILE A 63 9.88 -4.38 3.48
CA ILE A 63 10.40 -3.23 4.24
C ILE A 63 11.92 -3.36 4.36
N ARG A 64 12.67 -2.36 3.88
CA ARG A 64 14.13 -2.29 3.95
C ARG A 64 14.56 -0.92 4.46
N THR A 65 15.31 -0.86 5.55
CA THR A 65 15.86 0.42 6.09
C THR A 65 14.79 1.50 6.32
N GLY A 66 13.57 1.10 6.69
CA GLY A 66 12.43 2.01 6.91
C GLY A 66 11.69 2.42 5.63
N SER A 67 12.12 1.95 4.47
CA SER A 67 11.43 2.13 3.19
C SER A 67 10.60 0.92 2.81
N VAL A 68 9.46 1.18 2.19
CA VAL A 68 8.49 0.20 1.71
C VAL A 68 8.62 0.08 0.20
N LEU A 69 8.72 -1.16 -0.29
CA LEU A 69 8.85 -1.52 -1.70
C LEU A 69 7.78 -2.54 -2.07
N LEU A 70 7.33 -2.53 -3.32
CA LEU A 70 6.60 -3.66 -3.88
C LEU A 70 7.55 -4.83 -4.14
N THR A 71 7.08 -6.03 -3.85
CA THR A 71 7.72 -7.25 -4.34
C THR A 71 7.20 -7.56 -5.75
N TRP A 72 7.82 -8.54 -6.41
CA TRP A 72 7.29 -9.08 -7.66
C TRP A 72 5.85 -9.60 -7.50
N GLU A 73 5.56 -10.30 -6.39
CA GLU A 73 4.20 -10.76 -6.08
C GLU A 73 3.23 -9.59 -5.84
N GLY A 74 3.72 -8.49 -5.26
CA GLY A 74 2.96 -7.25 -5.09
C GLY A 74 2.53 -6.64 -6.42
N HIS A 75 3.46 -6.55 -7.39
CA HIS A 75 3.16 -6.08 -8.74
C HIS A 75 2.16 -7.01 -9.44
N ASP A 76 2.39 -8.32 -9.41
CA ASP A 76 1.50 -9.32 -10.01
C ASP A 76 0.09 -9.26 -9.40
N TRP A 77 0.00 -9.13 -8.08
CA TRP A 77 -1.27 -9.00 -7.38
C TRP A 77 -1.96 -7.70 -7.77
N LEU A 78 -1.23 -6.58 -7.80
CA LEU A 78 -1.78 -5.27 -8.12
C LEU A 78 -2.37 -5.27 -9.54
N ASP A 79 -1.64 -5.78 -10.52
CA ASP A 79 -2.10 -5.86 -11.91
C ASP A 79 -3.35 -6.74 -12.05
N ARG A 80 -3.42 -7.89 -11.37
CA ARG A 80 -4.62 -8.75 -11.37
C ARG A 80 -5.84 -8.08 -10.75
N ASN A 81 -5.66 -7.16 -9.81
CA ASN A 81 -6.73 -6.50 -9.06
C ASN A 81 -7.00 -5.05 -9.53
N ARG A 82 -6.26 -4.57 -10.52
CA ARG A 82 -6.37 -3.22 -11.11
C ARG A 82 -7.64 -3.05 -11.95
N THR A 83 -8.13 -4.13 -12.56
CA THR A 83 -9.30 -4.15 -13.47
C THR A 83 -10.62 -4.59 -12.85
N MET A 84 -10.64 -4.97 -11.56
CA MET A 84 -11.90 -5.28 -10.88
C MET A 84 -12.67 -3.99 -10.55
N ASN A 85 -13.45 -3.53 -11.53
CA ASN A 85 -14.57 -2.62 -11.32
C ASN A 85 -15.68 -3.39 -10.59
N PHE A 86 -16.09 -2.91 -9.41
CA PHE A 86 -17.35 -3.27 -8.78
C PHE A 86 -18.22 -2.03 -8.69
#